data_AF-A0A352JPI1-F1
#
_entry.id   AF-A0A352JPI1-F1
#
_cell.length_a   1.000
_cell.length_b   1.000
_cell.length_c   1.000
_cell.angle_alpha   90.00
_cell.angle_beta   90.00
_cell.angle_gamma   90.00
#
_symmetry.space_group_name_H-M   'P 1'
#
loop_
_entity.id
_entity.type
_entity.pdbx_description
1 polymer ?
#
loop_
_entity_poly.entity_id
_entity_poly.type
_entity_poly.pdbx_seq_one_letter_code
_entity_poly.pdbx_strand_id
1 'polypeptide(L)' 'MNTKQVILLILIVLAIVFMFQNRGPVPIHILFWSLSMPRVLLIIILLLIGFAIGFVAATLKSGKSSD' A
#
# COMPACT_ATOMS: atom_id res chain seq x y z
N MET A 1 -9.05 19.41 26.90
CA MET A 1 -8.42 18.41 26.00
C MET A 1 -6.92 18.63 26.03
N ASN A 2 -6.11 17.59 26.23
CA ASN A 2 -4.66 17.71 26.15
C ASN A 2 -4.24 18.03 24.70
N THR A 3 -3.20 18.84 24.49
CA THR A 3 -2.71 19.22 23.16
C THR A 3 -2.45 18.00 22.26
N LYS A 4 -1.97 16.89 22.86
CA LYS A 4 -1.78 15.60 22.18
C LYS A 4 -3.07 15.02 21.59
N GLN A 5 -4.20 15.17 22.27
CA GLN A 5 -5.50 14.67 21.80
C GLN A 5 -6.05 15.52 20.65
N VAL A 6 -5.82 16.84 20.70
CA VAL A 6 -6.19 17.75 19.61
C VAL A 6 -5.37 17.46 18.36
N ILE A 7 -4.05 17.28 18.51
CA ILE A 7 -3.15 16.88 17.40
C ILE A 7 -3.60 15.54 16.80
N LEU A 8 -3.90 14.54 17.64
CA LEU A 8 -4.37 13.24 17.17
C LEU A 8 -5.69 13.36 16.38
N LEU A 9 -6.64 14.15 16.87
CA LEU A 9 -7.91 14.40 16.18
C LEU A 9 -7.68 15.06 14.82
N ILE A 10 -6.81 16.07 14.75
CA ILE A 10 -6.44 16.76 13.50
C ILE A 10 -5.83 15.76 12.50
N LEU A 11 -4.91 14.90 12.96
CA LEU A 11 -4.29 13.88 12.11
C LEU A 11 -5.30 12.86 11.58
N ILE A 12 -6.26 12.43 12.40
CA ILE A 12 -7.34 11.52 11.98
C ILE A 12 -8.21 12.17 10.91
N VAL A 13 -8.62 13.43 11.11
CA VAL A 13 -9.42 14.17 10.13
C VAL A 13 -8.66 14.33 8.82
N LEU A 14 -7.37 14.71 8.88
CA LEU A 14 -6.50 14.81 7.71
C LEU A 14 -6.37 13.48 6.97
N ALA A 15 -6.19 12.37 7.69
CA ALA A 15 -6.11 11.04 7.09
C ALA A 15 -7.40 10.65 6.37
N ILE A 16 -8.56 10.92 6.97
CA ILE A 16 -9.87 10.67 6.35
C ILE A 16 -10.03 11.52 5.09
N VAL A 17 -9.71 12.82 5.16
CA VAL A 17 -9.76 13.74 4.02
C VAL A 17 -8.81 13.28 2.92
N PHE A 18 -7.59 12.88 3.26
CA PHE A 18 -6.62 12.36 2.32
C PHE A 18 -7.12 11.08 1.65
N MET A 19 -7.72 10.15 2.39
CA MET A 19 -8.36 8.96 1.81
C MET A 19 -9.50 9.33 0.86
N PHE A 20 -10.37 10.29 1.23
CA PHE A 20 -11.48 10.76 0.41
C PHE A 20 -11.01 11.47 -0.87
N GLN A 21 -10.03 12.36 -0.76
CA GLN A 21 -9.42 13.02 -1.92
C GLN A 21 -8.69 12.04 -2.83
N ASN A 22 -8.05 11.01 -2.26
CA ASN A 22 -7.35 9.96 -3.00
C ASN A 22 -8.28 8.79 -3.42
N ARG A 23 -9.61 8.95 -3.34
CA ARG A 23 -10.58 8.00 -3.93
C ARG A 23 -10.70 8.09 -5.43
N GLY A 24 -9.96 9.00 -6.09
CA GLY A 24 -9.87 9.04 -7.54
C GLY A 24 -9.60 7.62 -8.07
N PRO A 25 -10.55 7.00 -8.79
CA PRO A 25 -10.34 5.69 -9.38
C PRO A 25 -9.15 5.80 -10.33
N VAL A 26 -8.13 4.98 -10.12
CA VAL A 26 -6.97 4.94 -11.01
C VAL A 26 -7.27 3.88 -12.06
N PRO A 27 -7.44 4.25 -13.34
CA PRO A 27 -7.53 3.27 -14.41
C PRO A 27 -6.15 2.63 -14.60
N ILE A 28 -6.11 1.31 -14.48
CA ILE A 28 -4.93 0.51 -14.78
C ILE A 28 -5.19 -0.23 -16.08
N HIS A 29 -4.28 -0.08 -17.03
CA HIS A 29 -4.28 -0.81 -18.27
C HIS A 29 -3.19 -1.90 -18.22
N ILE A 30 -3.60 -3.16 -18.14
CA ILE A 30 -2.72 -4.33 -18.13
C ILE A 30 -2.89 -5.05 -19.47
N LEU A 31 -1.95 -4.86 -20.41
CA LEU A 31 -1.92 -5.46 -21.76
C LEU A 31 -3.23 -5.29 -22.57
N PHE A 32 -4.29 -6.04 -22.24
CA PHE A 32 -5.62 -5.98 -22.85
C PHE A 32 -6.76 -5.69 -21.87
N TRP A 33 -6.47 -5.53 -20.57
CA TRP A 33 -7.45 -5.34 -19.51
C TRP A 33 -7.40 -3.92 -18.97
N SER A 34 -8.57 -3.28 -18.83
CA SER A 34 -8.72 -2.02 -18.10
C SER A 34 -9.48 -2.27 -16.79
N LEU A 35 -8.82 -2.06 -15.66
CA LEU A 35 -9.44 -2.17 -14.34
C LEU A 35 -9.41 -0.81 -13.66
N SER A 36 -10.54 -0.40 -13.10
CA SER A 36 -10.64 0.84 -12.32
C SER A 36 -10.76 0.47 -10.85
N MET A 37 -9.77 0.83 -10.04
CA MET A 37 -9.77 0.56 -8.61
C MET A 37 -9.28 1.75 -7.78
N PRO A 38 -9.63 1.82 -6.47
CA PRO A 38 -9.12 2.86 -5.59
C PRO A 38 -7.58 2.83 -5.50
N ARG A 39 -6.93 4.00 -5.58
CA ARG A 39 -5.47 4.12 -5.52
C ARG A 39 -4.84 3.46 -4.29
N VAL A 40 -5.51 3.52 -3.15
CA VAL A 40 -5.04 2.89 -1.90
C VAL A 40 -4.95 1.37 -2.03
N LEU A 41 -5.93 0.74 -2.69
CA LEU A 41 -5.94 -0.71 -2.91
C LEU A 41 -4.78 -1.14 -3.81
N LEU A 42 -4.51 -0.36 -4.87
CA LEU A 42 -3.37 -0.54 -5.76
C LEU A 42 -2.04 -0.55 -4.99
N ILE A 43 -1.83 0.46 -4.12
CA ILE A 43 -0.59 0.59 -3.33
C ILE A 43 -0.40 -0.62 -2.40
N ILE A 44 -1.47 -1.04 -1.72
CA ILE A 44 -1.42 -2.21 -0.81
C ILE A 44 -1.07 -3.48 -1.58
N ILE A 45 -1.72 -3.73 -2.72
CA ILE A 45 -1.46 -4.92 -3.55
C ILE A 45 0.00 -4.94 -4.03
N LEU A 46 0.51 -3.83 -4.56
CA LEU A 46 1.90 -3.73 -5.03
C LEU A 46 2.91 -3.95 -3.89
N LEU A 47 2.63 -3.42 -2.71
CA LEU A 47 3.49 -3.61 -1.54
C LEU A 47 3.52 -5.08 -1.09
N LEU A 48 2.36 -5.75 -1.05
CA LEU A 48 2.28 -7.17 -0.74
C LEU A 48 3.01 -8.03 -1.77
N ILE A 49 2.87 -7.73 -3.06
CA ILE A 49 3.59 -8.42 -4.14
C ILE A 49 5.09 -8.24 -3.98
N GLY A 50 5.57 -7.01 -3.81
CA GLY A 50 6.99 -6.72 -3.63
C GLY A 50 7.57 -7.40 -2.38
N PHE A 51 6.83 -7.38 -1.27
CA PHE A 51 7.22 -8.08 -0.04
C PHE A 51 7.29 -9.59 -0.24
N ALA A 52 6.28 -10.19 -0.87
CA ALA A 52 6.26 -11.64 -1.13
C ALA A 52 7.42 -12.06 -2.05
N ILE A 53 7.70 -11.29 -3.10
CA ILE A 53 8.85 -11.53 -3.99
C ILE A 53 10.15 -11.44 -3.20
N GLY A 54 10.33 -10.39 -2.39
CA GLY A 54 11.52 -10.22 -1.57
C GLY A 54 11.70 -11.34 -0.54
N PHE A 55 10.62 -11.75 0.10
CA PHE A 55 10.61 -12.86 1.06
C PHE A 55 11.02 -14.17 0.39
N VAL A 56 10.38 -14.53 -0.73
CA VAL A 56 10.72 -15.74 -1.50
C VAL A 56 12.17 -15.70 -1.98
N ALA A 57 12.63 -14.57 -2.51
CA ALA A 57 14.02 -14.42 -2.95
C ALA A 57 15.02 -14.59 -1.80
N ALA A 58 14.72 -14.06 -0.61
CA ALA A 58 15.55 -14.24 0.59
C ALA A 58 15.57 -15.70 1.05
N THR A 59 14.42 -16.38 1.07
CA THR A 59 14.33 -17.82 1.41
C THR A 59 15.14 -18.68 0.43
N LEU A 60 15.04 -18.41 -0.88
CA LEU A 60 15.82 -19.13 -1.91
C LEU A 60 17.33 -18.88 -1.78
N LYS A 61 17.75 -17.67 -1.38
CA LYS A 61 19.16 -17.35 -1.12
C LYS A 61 19.68 -18.07 0.14
N SER A 62 18.87 -18.17 1.18
CA SER A 62 19.26 -18.81 2.45
C SER A 62 19.49 -20.31 2.33
N GLY A 63 18.84 -20.99 1.38
CA GLY A 63 19.05 -22.41 1.09
C GLY A 63 20.35 -22.73 0.35
N LYS A 64 21.13 -21.71 -0.05
CA LYS A 64 22.32 -21.85 -0.90
C LYS A 64 23.66 -21.63 -0.17
N SER A 65 23.63 -21.54 1.17
CA SER A 65 24.81 -21.33 2.04
C SER A 65 25.06 -22.52 2.98
N SER A 66 24.80 -23.73 2.50
CA SER A 66 25.27 -24.97 3.10
C SER A 66 25.75 -25.89 1.98
N ASP A 67 26.84 -25.47 1.33
CA ASP A 67 27.82 -26.32 0.64
C ASP A 67 29.15 -25.56 0.58
#